data_AF-A0A925LIZ1-F1
#
_entry.id   AF-A0A925LIZ1-F1
#
_cell.length_a   1.000
_cell.length_b   1.000
_cell.length_c   1.000
_cell.angle_alpha   90.00
_cell.angle_beta   90.00
_cell.angle_gamma   90.00
#
_symmetry.space_group_name_H-M   'P 1'
#
loop_
_entity.id
_entity.type
_entity.pdbx_description
1 polymer ?
#
loop_
_entity_poly.entity_id
_entity_poly.type
_entity_poly.pdbx_seq_one_letter_code
_entity_poly.pdbx_strand_id
1 'polypeptide(L)'
;MSESIGMSVNYYAPKDVRIEAMQEIPKITDGEVLVKIEACAICGTDVKSFVSGNPRINPPQVMGHELCGEIIEIGKGVSNYQLG
;
A
#
# COMPACT_ATOMS: atom_id res chain seq x y z
N MET A 1 -7.61 -5.97 -23.31
CA MET A 1 -7.38 -4.89 -22.33
C MET A 1 -7.33 -5.58 -20.99
N SER A 2 -6.14 -5.75 -20.40
CA SER A 2 -6.02 -6.41 -19.09
C SER A 2 -6.72 -5.52 -18.07
N GLU A 3 -7.74 -6.05 -17.38
CA GLU A 3 -8.41 -5.34 -16.30
C GLU A 3 -7.36 -4.94 -15.24
N SER A 4 -7.46 -3.71 -14.75
CA SER A 4 -6.62 -3.24 -13.65
C SER A 4 -6.90 -4.13 -12.43
N ILE A 5 -5.83 -4.67 -11.84
CA ILE A 5 -5.89 -5.53 -10.64
C ILE A 5 -6.01 -4.73 -9.33
N GLY A 6 -6.06 -3.39 -9.43
CA GLY A 6 -6.07 -2.45 -8.32
C GLY A 6 -5.52 -1.08 -8.70
N MET A 7 -5.61 -0.14 -7.76
CA MET A 7 -5.05 1.21 -7.84
C MET A 7 -4.17 1.47 -6.62
N SER A 8 -3.10 2.24 -6.77
CA SER A 8 -2.27 2.71 -5.66
C SER A 8 -2.13 4.23 -5.68
N VAL A 9 -1.86 4.81 -4.51
CA VAL A 9 -1.58 6.24 -4.34
C VAL A 9 -0.08 6.42 -4.21
N ASN A 10 0.57 7.00 -5.21
CA ASN A 10 2.02 7.13 -5.30
C ASN A 10 2.47 8.57 -5.06
N TYR A 11 3.37 8.76 -4.11
CA TYR A 11 4.04 10.02 -3.85
C TYR A 11 5.30 10.15 -4.70
N TYR A 12 5.40 11.25 -5.46
CA TYR A 12 6.57 11.60 -6.25
C TYR A 12 7.34 12.79 -5.68
N ALA A 13 6.63 13.81 -5.22
CA ALA A 13 7.19 15.03 -4.65
C ALA A 13 6.11 15.79 -3.85
N PRO A 14 6.45 16.85 -3.10
CA PRO A 14 5.43 17.70 -2.51
C PRO A 14 4.48 18.22 -3.59
N LYS A 15 3.17 18.06 -3.37
CA LYS A 15 2.08 18.38 -4.29
C LYS A 15 2.02 17.52 -5.57
N ASP A 16 2.81 16.45 -5.65
CA ASP A 16 2.77 15.47 -6.73
C ASP A 16 2.49 14.07 -6.15
N VAL A 17 1.19 13.78 -6.02
CA VAL A 17 0.66 12.47 -5.63
C VAL A 17 -0.30 12.01 -6.73
N ARG A 18 -0.15 10.76 -7.17
CA ARG A 18 -0.86 10.22 -8.32
C ARG A 18 -1.58 8.94 -7.95
N ILE A 19 -2.74 8.73 -8.57
CA ILE A 19 -3.43 7.44 -8.52
C ILE A 19 -3.02 6.68 -9.78
N GLU A 20 -2.41 5.51 -9.61
CA GLU A 20 -1.89 4.72 -10.72
C GLU A 20 -2.40 3.29 -10.64
N ALA A 21 -2.61 2.67 -11.79
CA ALA A 21 -3.02 1.28 -11.86
C ALA A 21 -1.85 0.38 -11.44
N MET A 22 -2.14 -0.62 -10.60
CA MET A 22 -1.18 -1.67 -10.28
C MET A 22 -0.97 -2.57 -11.49
N GLN A 23 0.29 -2.90 -11.78
CA GLN A 23 0.65 -3.79 -12.90
C GLN A 23 0.60 -5.27 -12.51
N GLU A 24 1.01 -5.58 -11.29
CA GLU A 24 0.99 -6.94 -10.74
C GLU A 24 0.63 -6.95 -9.25
N ILE A 25 0.09 -8.09 -8.79
CA ILE A 25 -0.14 -8.34 -7.37
C ILE A 25 1.23 -8.62 -6.74
N PRO A 26 1.60 -7.96 -5.62
CA PRO A 26 2.85 -8.22 -4.95
C PRO A 26 2.96 -9.70 -4.55
N LYS A 27 4.11 -10.30 -4.82
CA LYS A 27 4.43 -11.65 -4.33
C LYS A 27 4.92 -11.54 -2.89
N ILE A 28 4.44 -12.44 -2.04
CA ILE A 28 4.89 -12.54 -0.65
C ILE A 28 5.95 -13.63 -0.49
N THR A 29 6.71 -13.54 0.60
CA THR A 29 7.76 -14.47 1.00
C THR A 29 7.45 -15.12 2.36
N ASP A 30 8.35 -15.97 2.86
CA ASP A 30 8.22 -16.61 4.17
C ASP A 30 8.05 -15.54 5.27
N GLY A 31 7.06 -15.71 6.14
CA GLY A 31 6.77 -14.78 7.24
C GLY A 31 5.88 -13.58 6.87
N GLU A 32 5.45 -13.44 5.62
CA GLU A 32 4.59 -12.34 5.16
C GLU A 32 3.13 -12.80 4.96
N VAL A 33 2.22 -11.82 4.88
CA VAL A 33 0.83 -12.03 4.45
C VAL A 33 0.50 -11.02 3.35
N LEU A 34 -0.35 -11.41 2.41
CA LEU A 34 -0.90 -10.50 1.41
C LEU A 34 -2.28 -10.04 1.87
N VAL A 35 -2.49 -8.74 1.93
CA VAL A 35 -3.76 -8.15 2.36
C VAL A 35 -4.42 -7.42 1.20
N LYS A 36 -5.69 -7.74 0.92
CA LYS A 36 -6.54 -6.96 0.04
C LYS A 36 -7.10 -5.78 0.83
N ILE A 37 -6.59 -4.59 0.55
CA ILE A 37 -6.96 -3.37 1.26
C ILE A 37 -8.43 -3.01 0.98
N GLU A 38 -9.22 -2.83 2.04
CA GLU A 38 -10.61 -2.35 1.97
C GLU A 38 -10.70 -0.85 2.25
N ALA A 39 -9.91 -0.37 3.22
CA ALA A 39 -9.83 1.04 3.56
C ALA A 39 -8.44 1.41 4.09
N CYS A 40 -8.07 2.69 3.89
CA CYS A 40 -6.94 3.31 4.54
C CYS A 40 -7.34 4.72 4.98
N ALA A 41 -7.11 5.04 6.25
CA ALA A 41 -7.33 6.38 6.78
C ALA A 41 -6.20 7.33 6.32
N ILE A 42 -6.51 8.63 6.35
CA ILE A 42 -5.55 9.70 6.06
C ILE A 42 -5.12 10.28 7.40
N CYS A 43 -3.81 10.22 7.67
CA CYS A 43 -3.21 10.80 8.85
C CYS A 43 -2.68 12.21 8.56
N GLY A 44 -2.44 13.01 9.61
CA GLY A 44 -1.77 14.30 9.48
C GLY A 44 -0.38 14.20 8.83
N THR A 45 0.29 13.05 8.98
CA THR A 45 1.58 12.77 8.32
C THR A 45 1.45 12.69 6.81
N ASP A 46 0.36 12.11 6.28
CA ASP A 46 0.13 12.03 4.84
C ASP A 46 -0.09 13.43 4.26
N VAL A 47 -0.90 14.25 4.93
CA VAL A 47 -1.13 15.66 4.56
C VAL A 47 0.17 16.46 4.59
N LYS A 48 0.95 16.35 5.67
CA LYS A 48 2.24 17.04 5.81
C LYS A 48 3.23 16.61 4.71
N SER A 49 3.25 15.31 4.40
CA SER A 49 4.07 14.75 3.32
C SER A 49 3.65 15.31 1.95
N PHE A 50 2.36 15.33 1.65
CA PHE A 50 1.85 15.95 0.43
C PHE A 50 2.19 17.44 0.34
N VAL A 51 1.98 18.22 1.42
CA VAL A 51 2.14 19.69 1.37
C VAL A 51 3.60 20.12 1.31
N SER A 52 4.46 19.50 2.11
CA SER A 52 5.83 19.99 2.39
C SER A 52 6.92 18.93 2.24
N GLY A 53 6.54 17.69 1.98
CA GLY A 53 7.44 16.55 1.93
C GLY A 53 7.74 15.96 3.31
N ASN A 54 8.43 14.83 3.25
CA ASN A 54 8.86 14.10 4.44
C ASN A 54 10.22 13.46 4.12
N PRO A 55 11.28 13.78 4.87
CA PRO A 55 12.62 13.26 4.60
C PRO A 55 12.74 11.74 4.79
N ARG A 56 11.69 11.08 5.29
CA ARG A 56 11.62 9.62 5.43
C ARG A 56 11.00 8.91 4.22
N ILE A 57 10.46 9.66 3.26
CA ILE A 57 9.88 9.08 2.04
C ILE A 57 10.95 9.10 0.95
N ASN A 58 11.13 7.98 0.26
CA ASN A 58 12.03 7.85 -0.90
C ASN A 58 11.19 7.75 -2.17
N PRO A 59 10.93 8.85 -2.89
CA PRO A 59 10.03 8.82 -4.03
C PRO A 59 10.64 8.10 -5.25
N PRO A 60 9.84 7.40 -6.08
CA PRO A 60 8.39 7.20 -5.93
C PRO A 60 8.05 6.16 -4.85
N GLN A 61 7.02 6.43 -4.04
CA GLN A 61 6.60 5.53 -2.96
C GLN A 61 5.08 5.48 -2.80
N VAL A 62 4.52 4.29 -2.59
CA VAL A 62 3.10 4.11 -2.23
C VAL A 62 2.84 4.73 -0.84
N MET A 63 1.76 5.50 -0.72
CA MET A 63 1.32 6.15 0.51
C MET A 63 0.28 5.33 1.27
N GLY A 64 0.00 5.74 2.51
CA GLY A 64 -0.98 5.12 3.40
C GLY A 64 -0.31 4.21 4.43
N HIS A 65 -0.65 4.40 5.70
CA HIS A 65 -0.08 3.64 6.82
C HIS A 65 -1.10 3.30 7.91
N GLU A 66 -2.38 3.59 7.67
CA GLU A 66 -3.49 3.33 8.58
C GLU A 66 -4.55 2.50 7.85
N LEU A 67 -4.21 1.26 7.51
CA LEU A 67 -4.98 0.41 6.62
C LEU A 67 -5.67 -0.77 7.32
N CYS A 68 -6.76 -1.24 6.71
CA CYS A 68 -7.42 -2.49 7.06
C CYS A 68 -7.87 -3.23 5.78
N GLY A 69 -8.03 -4.54 5.90
CA GLY A 69 -8.44 -5.40 4.81
C GLY A 69 -8.42 -6.88 5.18
N GLU A 70 -8.62 -7.71 4.15
CA GLU A 70 -8.72 -9.17 4.26
C GLU A 70 -7.38 -9.84 3.92
N ILE A 71 -6.99 -10.87 4.66
CA ILE A 71 -5.79 -11.66 4.33
C ILE A 71 -6.15 -12.64 3.19
N ILE A 72 -5.53 -12.45 2.02
CA ILE A 72 -5.79 -13.24 0.81
C ILE A 72 -4.67 -14.24 0.45
N GLU A 73 -3.50 -14.12 1.08
CA GLU A 73 -2.39 -15.09 0.95
C GLU A 73 -1.56 -15.11 2.23
N ILE A 74 -1.05 -16.27 2.61
CA ILE A 74 -0.23 -16.46 3.82
C ILE A 74 1.08 -17.16 3.42
N GLY A 75 2.20 -16.51 3.75
CA GLY A 75 3.54 -17.03 3.56
C GLY A 75 3.87 -18.12 4.58
N LYS A 76 4.83 -18.98 4.24
CA LYS A 76 5.28 -20.06 5.12
C LYS A 76 5.77 -19.50 6.46
N GLY A 77 5.40 -20.18 7.55
CA GLY A 77 5.84 -19.83 8.91
C GLY A 77 4.93 -18.85 9.65
N VAL A 78 3.95 -18.24 8.98
CA VAL A 78 2.88 -17.50 9.64
C VAL A 78 1.83 -18.49 10.16
N SER A 79 1.60 -18.50 11.48
CA SER A 79 0.70 -19.46 12.14
C SER A 79 -0.37 -18.82 13.03
N ASN A 80 -0.26 -17.51 13.26
CA ASN A 80 -1.14 -16.73 14.13
C ASN A 80 -2.23 -15.98 13.36
N TYR A 81 -2.33 -16.17 12.03
CA TYR A 81 -3.34 -15.57 11.17
C TYR A 81 -3.94 -16.64 10.25
N GLN A 82 -5.13 -16.35 9.74
CA GLN A 82 -5.87 -17.20 8.79
C GLN A 82 -6.36 -16.34 7.62
N LEU A 83 -6.67 -17.00 6.50
CA LEU A 83 -7.31 -16.34 5.36
C LEU A 83 -8.70 -15.83 5.76
N GLY A 84 -9.13 -14.73 5.14
CA GLY A 84 -10.35 -13.99 5.50
C GLY A 84 -10.08 -12.87 6.48
#